data_AF-A0A1M6NZT4-F1
#
_entry.id   AF-A0A1M6NZT4-F1
#
_cell.length_a   1.000
_cell.length_b   1.000
_cell.length_c   1.000
_cell.angle_alpha   90.00
_cell.angle_beta   90.00
_cell.angle_gamma   90.00
#
_symmetry.space_group_name_H-M   'P 1'
#
loop_
_entity.id
_entity.type
_entity.pdbx_description
1 polymer ?
#
loop_
_entity_poly.entity_id
_entity_poly.type
_entity_poly.pdbx_seq_one_letter_code
_entity_poly.pdbx_strand_id
1 'polypeptide(L)'
;MKKRRLIRSIACEVNGGQGYFPSDIRKYYNIPDNLDGSGQTIGILEFSNGYSLSDAELFWQMHHISPPNVEFVSVDGTRNDGGASSEDEEASLDLQWAGAIAPGAHIVIYEASAGQTDADFAASMQNALQYILQDTAHSPTVLSISYGDGEISFGSQAIETWEKAIAQLDAQGITVCVASGDDGAYGLHNLNGPLTRHADAPASCPHAVAVGGTSLPEGGPESAWTYYGPQNGGATGGGYSQVFSMPVFQTKAGLSGQGRALPDIAFNADPATGYQIIFQGQPIVVGGTSVATPIFAAIVAIVNQKRSQIGLSPVSGLTEILYQQSQSLPYNSITSGNNSFNGVVGYNAGPGWNACTGFGSLNVASFIESLLR
;
A
#
# COMPACT_ATOMS: atom_id res chain seq x y z
N MET A 1 20.86 -1.41 4.30
CA MET A 1 20.99 -2.49 3.29
C MET A 1 20.67 -1.85 1.95
N LYS A 2 21.59 -1.80 0.97
CA LYS A 2 21.41 -0.96 -0.23
C LYS A 2 20.37 -1.58 -1.17
N LYS A 3 19.14 -1.05 -1.20
CA LYS A 3 18.12 -1.40 -2.19
C LYS A 3 18.13 -0.31 -3.25
N ARG A 4 18.57 -0.64 -4.46
CA ARG A 4 18.57 0.29 -5.59
C ARG A 4 18.06 -0.45 -6.82
N ARG A 5 17.17 0.19 -7.57
CA ARG A 5 16.79 -0.27 -8.90
C ARG A 5 16.64 0.92 -9.86
N LEU A 6 17.09 0.73 -11.10
CA LEU A 6 17.18 1.74 -12.16
C LEU A 6 16.35 1.31 -13.38
N ILE A 7 15.79 2.30 -14.07
CA ILE A 7 14.77 2.26 -15.14
C ILE A 7 15.39 1.96 -16.54
N ARG A 8 14.69 1.19 -17.42
CA ARG A 8 14.24 1.58 -18.81
C ARG A 8 13.74 0.46 -19.77
N SER A 9 12.55 0.75 -20.35
CA SER A 9 11.85 0.47 -21.64
C SER A 9 11.84 -0.91 -22.31
N ILE A 10 10.65 -1.41 -22.72
CA ILE A 10 10.08 -1.34 -24.10
C ILE A 10 8.52 -1.45 -24.07
N ALA A 11 7.82 -0.57 -24.82
CA ALA A 11 6.41 -0.58 -25.29
C ALA A 11 5.37 0.30 -24.55
N CYS A 12 4.61 1.08 -25.35
CA CYS A 12 3.56 2.06 -24.98
C CYS A 12 3.81 2.82 -23.67
N GLU A 13 4.63 3.85 -23.74
CA GLU A 13 5.05 4.57 -22.55
C GLU A 13 3.97 5.57 -22.11
N VAL A 14 3.28 5.26 -21.01
CA VAL A 14 2.27 6.11 -20.36
C VAL A 14 2.79 7.55 -20.27
N ASN A 15 1.99 8.51 -20.74
CA ASN A 15 2.33 9.94 -20.80
C ASN A 15 3.70 10.22 -21.47
N GLY A 16 4.05 9.46 -22.50
CA GLY A 16 5.33 9.60 -23.20
C GLY A 16 6.54 9.27 -22.33
N GLY A 17 6.40 8.32 -21.40
CA GLY A 17 7.48 7.85 -20.52
C GLY A 17 7.57 8.58 -19.19
N GLN A 18 6.58 9.41 -18.88
CA GLN A 18 6.52 10.14 -17.62
C GLN A 18 5.78 9.38 -16.51
N GLY A 19 5.19 8.22 -16.82
CA GLY A 19 4.35 7.48 -15.88
C GLY A 19 2.96 8.11 -15.76
N TYR A 20 2.06 7.44 -15.04
CA TYR A 20 0.71 7.94 -14.79
C TYR A 20 0.72 9.21 -13.96
N PHE A 21 -0.14 10.16 -14.35
CA PHE A 21 -0.44 11.35 -13.56
C PHE A 21 -1.65 11.08 -12.66
N PRO A 22 -1.83 11.87 -11.58
CA PRO A 22 -2.98 11.73 -10.69
C PRO A 22 -4.33 11.72 -11.42
N SER A 23 -4.50 12.56 -12.45
CA SER A 23 -5.73 12.62 -13.26
C SER A 23 -6.03 11.31 -13.98
N ASP A 24 -5.00 10.59 -14.43
CA ASP A 24 -5.17 9.32 -15.13
C ASP A 24 -5.66 8.23 -14.17
N ILE A 25 -5.07 8.20 -12.97
CA ILE A 25 -5.40 7.23 -11.91
C ILE A 25 -6.80 7.49 -11.35
N ARG A 26 -7.16 8.76 -11.12
CA ARG A 26 -8.53 9.13 -10.73
C ARG A 26 -9.54 8.65 -11.77
N LYS A 27 -9.27 8.89 -13.04
CA LYS A 27 -10.14 8.46 -14.13
C LYS A 27 -10.21 6.94 -14.23
N TYR A 28 -9.08 6.23 -14.13
CA TYR A 28 -9.03 4.78 -14.31
C TYR A 28 -9.79 4.04 -13.20
N TYR A 29 -9.52 4.38 -11.94
CA TYR A 29 -10.20 3.76 -10.79
C TYR A 29 -11.54 4.40 -10.45
N ASN A 30 -12.03 5.35 -11.27
CA ASN A 30 -13.29 6.06 -11.07
C ASN A 30 -13.39 6.72 -9.68
N ILE A 31 -12.34 7.44 -9.29
CA ILE A 31 -12.27 8.22 -8.06
C ILE A 31 -13.06 9.52 -8.27
N PRO A 32 -14.06 9.83 -7.43
CA PRO A 32 -14.86 11.05 -7.60
C PRO A 32 -14.03 12.34 -7.49
N ASP A 33 -14.28 13.30 -8.38
CA ASP A 33 -13.60 14.61 -8.39
C ASP A 33 -14.13 15.58 -7.32
N ASN A 34 -15.32 15.30 -6.78
CA ASN A 34 -15.97 16.14 -5.76
C ASN A 34 -15.70 15.67 -4.32
N LEU A 35 -14.82 14.68 -4.14
CA LEU A 35 -14.36 14.21 -2.85
C LEU A 35 -12.82 14.21 -2.84
N ASP A 36 -12.26 14.71 -1.76
CA ASP A 36 -10.85 15.04 -1.62
C ASP A 36 -10.27 14.62 -0.26
N GLY A 37 -11.03 13.90 0.57
CA GLY A 37 -10.62 13.50 1.92
C GLY A 37 -10.81 14.58 2.98
N SER A 38 -11.46 15.72 2.67
CA SER A 38 -11.68 16.79 3.66
C SER A 38 -12.27 16.29 4.98
N GLY A 39 -11.68 16.76 6.08
CA GLY A 39 -12.09 16.41 7.44
C GLY A 39 -11.55 15.06 7.93
N GLN A 40 -10.72 14.38 7.12
CA GLN A 40 -10.03 13.16 7.53
C GLN A 40 -8.53 13.42 7.72
N THR A 41 -7.92 12.57 8.55
CA THR A 41 -6.47 12.50 8.72
C THR A 41 -5.98 11.16 8.16
N ILE A 42 -4.95 11.21 7.30
CA ILE A 42 -4.19 10.07 6.79
C ILE A 42 -2.86 10.03 7.54
N GLY A 43 -2.62 8.95 8.27
CA GLY A 43 -1.30 8.63 8.77
C GLY A 43 -0.50 7.90 7.70
N ILE A 44 0.79 8.23 7.55
CA ILE A 44 1.75 7.48 6.74
C ILE A 44 2.90 7.12 7.68
N LEU A 45 3.18 5.82 7.85
CA LEU A 45 4.25 5.34 8.70
C LEU A 45 5.50 5.05 7.87
N GLU A 46 6.54 5.83 8.13
CA GLU A 46 7.81 5.86 7.40
C GLU A 46 8.98 5.36 8.23
N PHE A 47 9.97 4.80 7.54
CA PHE A 47 11.26 4.39 8.11
C PHE A 47 12.46 4.81 7.25
N SER A 48 12.30 5.86 6.44
CA SER A 48 13.27 6.32 5.43
C SER A 48 14.21 7.41 5.95
N ASN A 49 13.89 8.03 7.10
CA ASN A 49 14.56 9.20 7.70
C ASN A 49 14.16 10.57 7.12
N GLY A 50 13.17 10.65 6.23
CA GLY A 50 12.61 11.93 5.84
C GLY A 50 12.01 11.98 4.44
N TYR A 51 11.56 13.18 4.09
CA TYR A 51 11.02 13.52 2.78
C TYR A 51 11.25 15.00 2.48
N SER A 52 11.23 15.34 1.19
CA SER A 52 11.26 16.73 0.71
C SER A 52 9.85 17.26 0.53
N LEU A 53 9.39 18.15 1.44
CA LEU A 53 8.09 18.81 1.27
C LEU A 53 8.05 19.65 0.00
N SER A 54 9.17 20.27 -0.38
CA SER A 54 9.27 21.04 -1.62
C SER A 54 9.10 20.19 -2.88
N ASP A 55 9.56 18.93 -2.87
CA ASP A 55 9.34 18.01 -3.99
C ASP A 55 7.86 17.64 -4.10
N ALA A 56 7.21 17.39 -2.96
CA ALA A 56 5.77 17.11 -2.93
C ALA A 56 4.93 18.32 -3.38
N GLU A 57 5.25 19.53 -2.92
CA GLU A 57 4.61 20.77 -3.37
C GLU A 57 4.79 21.00 -4.87
N LEU A 58 6.00 20.74 -5.41
CA LEU A 58 6.25 20.83 -6.84
C LEU A 58 5.40 19.82 -7.62
N PHE A 59 5.34 18.57 -7.17
CA PHE A 59 4.50 17.54 -7.76
C PHE A 59 3.02 17.95 -7.81
N TRP A 60 2.45 18.37 -6.68
CA TRP A 60 1.06 18.81 -6.63
C TRP A 60 0.82 20.04 -7.51
N GLN A 61 1.73 21.02 -7.51
CA GLN A 61 1.63 22.19 -8.37
C GLN A 61 1.63 21.85 -9.87
N MET A 62 2.52 20.94 -10.31
CA MET A 62 2.59 20.48 -11.71
C MET A 62 1.30 19.80 -12.16
N HIS A 63 0.60 19.12 -11.25
CA HIS A 63 -0.66 18.46 -11.52
C HIS A 63 -1.90 19.28 -11.16
N HIS A 64 -1.73 20.57 -10.85
CA HIS A 64 -2.81 21.50 -10.49
C HIS A 64 -3.63 21.05 -9.27
N ILE A 65 -2.95 20.42 -8.31
CA ILE A 65 -3.51 19.94 -7.05
C ILE A 65 -3.17 20.96 -5.95
N SER A 66 -4.16 21.35 -5.16
CA SER A 66 -3.93 22.13 -3.95
C SER A 66 -3.15 21.28 -2.94
N PRO A 67 -1.99 21.73 -2.44
CA PRO A 67 -1.23 20.96 -1.47
C PRO A 67 -2.07 20.66 -0.20
N PRO A 68 -2.08 19.41 0.29
CA PRO A 68 -2.67 19.07 1.58
C PRO A 68 -1.89 19.72 2.73
N ASN A 69 -2.50 19.77 3.91
CA ASN A 69 -1.76 20.06 5.13
C ASN A 69 -0.90 18.85 5.49
N VAL A 70 0.40 19.05 5.72
CA VAL A 70 1.35 17.97 6.03
C VAL A 70 2.04 18.28 7.36
N GLU A 71 2.00 17.31 8.28
CA GLU A 71 2.69 17.38 9.56
C GLU A 71 3.67 16.20 9.70
N PHE A 72 4.86 16.49 10.22
CA PHE A 72 5.88 15.47 10.50
C PHE A 72 5.94 15.18 12.00
N VAL A 73 5.81 13.91 12.35
CA VAL A 73 5.83 13.41 13.72
C VAL A 73 6.97 12.42 13.87
N SER A 74 7.94 12.77 14.71
CA SER A 74 9.02 11.87 15.09
C SER A 74 8.57 10.94 16.21
N VAL A 75 8.52 9.64 15.94
CA VAL A 75 8.11 8.61 16.92
C VAL A 75 9.21 8.34 17.95
N ASP A 76 10.48 8.33 17.51
CA ASP A 76 11.62 7.88 18.31
C ASP A 76 12.76 8.91 18.40
N GLY A 77 12.54 10.12 17.90
CA GLY A 77 13.55 11.18 17.81
C GLY A 77 14.24 11.28 16.43
N THR A 78 13.92 10.38 15.49
CA THR A 78 14.34 10.47 14.08
C THR A 78 13.82 11.77 13.46
N ARG A 79 14.71 12.54 12.84
CA ARG A 79 14.38 13.86 12.26
C ARG A 79 14.23 13.73 10.77
N ASN A 80 13.30 14.49 10.20
CA ASN A 80 13.24 14.68 8.75
C ASN A 80 14.55 15.30 8.26
N ASP A 81 15.26 14.59 7.39
CA ASP A 81 16.52 15.04 6.78
C ASP A 81 16.32 15.93 5.53
N GLY A 82 15.07 16.10 5.09
CA GLY A 82 14.69 16.91 3.94
C GLY A 82 14.74 16.18 2.60
N GLY A 83 14.72 14.85 2.56
CA GLY A 83 14.78 14.08 1.32
C GLY A 83 16.19 14.00 0.73
N ALA A 84 17.21 14.03 1.60
CA ALA A 84 18.61 14.12 1.20
C ALA A 84 19.22 12.77 0.82
N SER A 85 18.66 11.68 1.33
CA SER A 85 19.05 10.31 1.06
C SER A 85 18.37 9.77 -0.18
N SER A 86 18.97 8.74 -0.80
CA SER A 86 18.25 7.95 -1.80
C SER A 86 17.20 7.00 -1.19
N GLU A 87 17.24 6.82 0.13
CA GLU A 87 16.26 5.99 0.87
C GLU A 87 14.92 6.73 1.06
N ASP A 88 14.90 8.06 0.85
CA ASP A 88 13.72 8.91 1.01
C ASP A 88 12.77 8.88 -0.22
N GLU A 89 13.11 8.10 -1.25
CA GLU A 89 12.23 7.90 -2.42
C GLU A 89 10.87 7.34 -1.97
N GLU A 90 10.87 6.48 -0.95
CA GLU A 90 9.67 5.86 -0.37
C GLU A 90 8.76 6.89 0.32
N ALA A 91 9.27 7.68 1.26
CA ALA A 91 8.43 8.71 1.88
C ALA A 91 8.01 9.80 0.89
N SER A 92 8.80 10.03 -0.16
CA SER A 92 8.45 10.96 -1.23
C SER A 92 7.28 10.45 -2.07
N LEU A 93 7.30 9.18 -2.48
CA LEU A 93 6.21 8.59 -3.27
C LEU A 93 4.93 8.46 -2.44
N ASP A 94 5.04 8.06 -1.16
CA ASP A 94 3.89 7.87 -0.29
C ASP A 94 3.15 9.18 -0.04
N LEU A 95 3.90 10.23 0.35
CA LEU A 95 3.34 11.56 0.57
C LEU A 95 2.68 12.11 -0.69
N GLN A 96 3.39 12.07 -1.82
CA GLN A 96 2.93 12.67 -3.07
C GLN A 96 1.62 12.03 -3.54
N TRP A 97 1.53 10.70 -3.54
CA TRP A 97 0.36 9.99 -4.04
C TRP A 97 -0.81 9.98 -3.06
N ALA A 98 -0.57 9.91 -1.75
CA ALA A 98 -1.64 10.13 -0.77
C ALA A 98 -2.26 11.54 -0.94
N GLY A 99 -1.41 12.57 -1.01
CA GLY A 99 -1.85 13.97 -1.18
C GLY A 99 -2.49 14.27 -2.52
N ALA A 100 -2.07 13.58 -3.59
CA ALA A 100 -2.69 13.77 -4.89
C ALA A 100 -4.07 13.11 -4.98
N ILE A 101 -4.29 12.01 -4.26
CA ILE A 101 -5.58 11.34 -4.25
C ILE A 101 -6.55 12.01 -3.25
N ALA A 102 -6.07 12.44 -2.08
CA ALA A 102 -6.88 13.08 -1.06
C ALA A 102 -6.29 14.45 -0.62
N PRO A 103 -6.31 15.47 -1.49
CA PRO A 103 -5.68 16.77 -1.21
C PRO A 103 -6.36 17.59 -0.10
N GLY A 104 -7.59 17.26 0.28
CA GLY A 104 -8.30 17.89 1.39
C GLY A 104 -8.03 17.24 2.75
N ALA A 105 -7.37 16.07 2.79
CA ALA A 105 -7.02 15.40 4.02
C ALA A 105 -5.84 16.09 4.74
N HIS A 106 -5.78 15.94 6.06
CA HIS A 106 -4.56 16.20 6.81
C HIS A 106 -3.64 14.99 6.71
N ILE A 107 -2.41 15.16 6.25
CA ILE A 107 -1.42 14.08 6.15
C ILE A 107 -0.43 14.19 7.31
N VAL A 108 -0.28 13.11 8.06
CA VAL A 108 0.65 13.01 9.19
C VAL A 108 1.67 11.94 8.88
N ILE A 109 2.92 12.35 8.73
CA ILE A 109 4.05 11.45 8.50
C ILE A 109 4.62 11.04 9.85
N TYR A 110 4.38 9.80 10.25
CA TYR A 110 4.98 9.19 11.44
C TYR A 110 6.31 8.57 11.05
N GLU A 111 7.42 9.14 11.51
CA GLU A 111 8.77 8.66 11.18
C GLU A 111 9.38 7.92 12.37
N ALA A 112 9.95 6.75 12.11
CA ALA A 112 10.75 5.98 13.05
C ALA A 112 12.00 5.40 12.36
N SER A 113 13.09 5.21 13.08
CA SER A 113 14.29 4.60 12.48
C SER A 113 14.04 3.14 12.09
N ALA A 114 14.38 2.74 10.86
CA ALA A 114 14.35 1.33 10.43
C ALA A 114 15.30 0.42 11.23
N GLY A 115 16.31 0.99 11.90
CA GLY A 115 17.36 0.23 12.57
C GLY A 115 18.35 -0.40 11.58
N GLN A 116 19.16 -1.37 12.04
CA GLN A 116 20.20 -2.01 11.22
C GLN A 116 19.94 -3.48 10.92
N THR A 117 19.02 -4.10 11.66
CA THR A 117 18.67 -5.52 11.57
C THR A 117 17.15 -5.71 11.54
N ASP A 118 16.70 -6.87 11.07
CA ASP A 118 15.26 -7.20 11.05
C ASP A 118 14.64 -7.18 12.45
N ALA A 119 15.43 -7.47 13.49
CA ALA A 119 15.01 -7.37 14.88
C ALA A 119 14.84 -5.91 15.34
N ASP A 120 15.71 -5.00 14.88
CA ASP A 120 15.57 -3.57 15.16
C ASP A 120 14.34 -3.00 14.46
N PHE A 121 14.16 -3.31 13.17
CA PHE A 121 12.97 -2.93 12.41
C PHE A 121 11.71 -3.46 13.09
N ALA A 122 11.74 -4.71 13.55
CA ALA A 122 10.60 -5.31 14.21
C ALA A 122 10.19 -4.60 15.50
N ALA A 123 11.17 -4.18 16.30
CA ALA A 123 10.95 -3.38 17.50
C ALA A 123 10.46 -1.96 17.14
N SER A 124 11.01 -1.37 16.08
CA SER A 124 10.63 -0.03 15.61
C SER A 124 9.18 0.01 15.13
N MET A 125 8.78 -0.95 14.28
CA MET A 125 7.38 -1.14 13.85
C MET A 125 6.43 -1.27 15.05
N GLN A 126 6.80 -2.08 16.04
CA GLN A 126 6.00 -2.22 17.26
C GLN A 126 5.86 -0.89 18.01
N ASN A 127 6.96 -0.15 18.19
CA ASN A 127 6.94 1.13 18.90
C ASN A 127 6.11 2.18 18.16
N ALA A 128 6.22 2.25 16.83
CA ALA A 128 5.44 3.17 16.02
C ALA A 128 3.94 2.87 16.07
N LEU A 129 3.53 1.61 15.93
CA LEU A 129 2.12 1.22 16.08
C LEU A 129 1.58 1.58 17.47
N GLN A 130 2.37 1.38 18.53
CA GLN A 130 1.98 1.77 19.90
C GLN A 130 1.91 3.29 20.10
N TYR A 131 2.78 4.06 19.45
CA TYR A 131 2.73 5.51 19.46
C TYR A 131 1.44 6.00 18.80
N ILE A 132 1.14 5.51 17.58
CA ILE A 132 -0.06 5.90 16.81
C ILE A 132 -1.35 5.53 17.56
N LEU A 133 -1.38 4.37 18.22
CA LEU A 133 -2.50 3.96 19.09
C LEU A 133 -2.80 4.94 20.22
N GLN A 134 -1.81 5.71 20.67
CA GLN A 134 -1.92 6.67 21.77
C GLN A 134 -2.04 8.12 21.26
N ASP A 135 -1.96 8.33 19.95
CA ASP A 135 -1.96 9.65 19.34
C ASP A 135 -3.36 10.25 19.22
N THR A 136 -3.76 10.90 20.30
CA THR A 136 -5.00 11.69 20.38
C THR A 136 -4.87 13.10 19.80
N ALA A 137 -3.64 13.53 19.43
CA ALA A 137 -3.42 14.87 18.88
C ALA A 137 -3.78 14.92 17.39
N HIS A 138 -3.39 13.90 16.63
CA HIS A 138 -3.63 13.85 15.18
C HIS A 138 -4.77 12.92 14.78
N SER A 139 -4.97 11.81 15.53
CA SER A 139 -6.08 10.86 15.38
C SER A 139 -6.38 10.47 13.92
N PRO A 140 -5.45 9.78 13.24
CA PRO A 140 -5.66 9.32 11.86
C PRO A 140 -6.89 8.41 11.78
N THR A 141 -7.59 8.45 10.63
CA THR A 141 -8.72 7.54 10.34
C THR A 141 -8.31 6.40 9.41
N VAL A 142 -7.10 6.48 8.88
CA VAL A 142 -6.45 5.49 8.05
C VAL A 142 -4.94 5.63 8.21
N LEU A 143 -4.22 4.50 8.19
CA LEU A 143 -2.77 4.42 8.26
C LEU A 143 -2.23 3.67 7.04
N SER A 144 -1.32 4.28 6.29
CA SER A 144 -0.56 3.65 5.22
C SER A 144 0.79 3.15 5.75
N ILE A 145 1.17 1.92 5.40
CA ILE A 145 2.48 1.33 5.72
C ILE A 145 3.03 0.66 4.47
N SER A 146 4.06 1.24 3.87
CA SER A 146 4.72 0.71 2.68
C SER A 146 6.03 -0.04 3.00
N TYR A 147 6.11 -0.61 4.21
CA TYR A 147 7.29 -1.33 4.71
C TYR A 147 6.92 -2.72 5.21
N GLY A 148 7.77 -3.69 4.90
CA GLY A 148 7.65 -5.07 5.34
C GLY A 148 8.85 -5.92 4.93
N ASP A 149 8.78 -7.22 5.19
CA ASP A 149 9.61 -8.29 4.63
C ASP A 149 8.84 -9.61 4.83
N GLY A 150 9.32 -10.70 4.27
CA GLY A 150 8.71 -12.01 4.45
C GLY A 150 8.64 -12.38 5.94
N GLU A 151 7.55 -13.05 6.35
CA GLU A 151 7.31 -13.40 7.76
C GLU A 151 8.49 -14.11 8.43
N ILE A 152 9.24 -14.91 7.67
CA ILE A 152 10.41 -15.67 8.15
C ILE A 152 11.58 -14.78 8.57
N SER A 153 11.63 -13.53 8.09
CA SER A 153 12.63 -12.53 8.48
C SER A 153 12.40 -12.05 9.93
N PHE A 154 11.20 -12.29 10.49
CA PHE A 154 10.83 -11.88 11.84
C PHE A 154 10.46 -13.06 12.74
N GLY A 155 10.48 -12.84 14.05
CA GLY A 155 9.91 -13.80 14.99
C GLY A 155 8.38 -13.75 14.97
N SER A 156 7.71 -14.90 14.94
CA SER A 156 6.23 -14.97 14.94
C SER A 156 5.60 -14.17 16.08
N GLN A 157 6.25 -14.14 17.26
CA GLN A 157 5.77 -13.35 18.40
C GLN A 157 5.74 -11.84 18.13
N ALA A 158 6.69 -11.31 17.36
CA ALA A 158 6.71 -9.90 16.98
C ALA A 158 5.54 -9.59 16.04
N ILE A 159 5.34 -10.43 15.02
CA ILE A 159 4.23 -10.30 14.06
C ILE A 159 2.87 -10.39 14.76
N GLU A 160 2.69 -11.34 15.69
CA GLU A 160 1.48 -11.44 16.53
C GLU A 160 1.26 -10.19 17.41
N THR A 161 2.32 -9.48 17.77
CA THR A 161 2.21 -8.25 18.57
C THR A 161 1.82 -7.06 17.68
N TRP A 162 2.33 -6.99 16.45
CA TRP A 162 1.87 -6.02 15.45
C TRP A 162 0.39 -6.22 15.14
N GLU A 163 -0.05 -7.47 14.89
CA GLU A 163 -1.45 -7.80 14.65
C GLU A 163 -2.36 -7.34 15.81
N LYS A 164 -1.94 -7.51 17.07
CA LYS A 164 -2.72 -6.99 18.22
C LYS A 164 -2.83 -5.47 18.18
N ALA A 165 -1.77 -4.76 17.79
CA ALA A 165 -1.80 -3.32 17.68
C ALA A 165 -2.68 -2.85 16.50
N ILE A 166 -2.57 -3.52 15.36
CA ILE A 166 -3.39 -3.27 14.16
C ILE A 166 -4.87 -3.55 14.42
N ALA A 167 -5.20 -4.63 15.13
CA ALA A 167 -6.58 -4.91 15.55
C ALA A 167 -7.12 -3.85 16.51
N GLN A 168 -6.29 -3.28 17.39
CA GLN A 168 -6.68 -2.17 18.25
C GLN A 168 -6.89 -0.87 17.46
N LEU A 169 -6.06 -0.60 16.45
CA LEU A 169 -6.22 0.54 15.54
C LEU A 169 -7.54 0.41 14.77
N ASP A 170 -7.82 -0.74 14.18
CA ASP A 170 -9.07 -1.01 13.44
C ASP A 170 -10.30 -0.86 14.36
N ALA A 171 -10.22 -1.37 15.60
CA ALA A 171 -11.28 -1.19 16.60
C ALA A 171 -11.51 0.27 17.02
N GLN A 172 -10.50 1.14 16.86
CA GLN A 172 -10.62 2.59 17.05
C GLN A 172 -11.10 3.32 15.78
N GLY A 173 -11.38 2.59 14.69
CA GLY A 173 -11.81 3.16 13.41
C GLY A 173 -10.65 3.63 12.52
N ILE A 174 -9.44 3.13 12.77
CA ILE A 174 -8.25 3.43 11.97
C ILE A 174 -7.98 2.23 11.06
N THR A 175 -8.36 2.36 9.79
CA THR A 175 -8.05 1.32 8.80
C THR A 175 -6.54 1.29 8.56
N VAL A 176 -5.89 0.14 8.71
CA VAL A 176 -4.45 -0.01 8.41
C VAL A 176 -4.29 -0.66 7.04
N CYS A 177 -3.70 0.06 6.10
CA CYS A 177 -3.37 -0.40 4.75
C CYS A 177 -1.88 -0.72 4.69
N VAL A 178 -1.51 -1.91 4.19
CA VAL A 178 -0.12 -2.36 4.14
C VAL A 178 0.22 -2.90 2.75
N ALA A 179 1.35 -2.47 2.21
CA ALA A 179 1.89 -3.00 0.95
C ALA A 179 2.15 -4.51 1.07
N SER A 180 1.72 -5.30 0.07
CA SER A 180 1.85 -6.76 0.14
C SER A 180 3.24 -7.29 -0.20
N GLY A 181 4.15 -6.42 -0.65
CA GLY A 181 5.54 -6.72 -0.98
C GLY A 181 5.84 -6.60 -2.48
N ASP A 182 7.12 -6.47 -2.81
CA ASP A 182 7.59 -6.26 -4.19
C ASP A 182 8.47 -7.41 -4.71
N ASP A 183 8.76 -8.42 -3.89
CA ASP A 183 9.58 -9.58 -4.27
C ASP A 183 8.71 -10.81 -4.62
N GLY A 184 7.50 -10.58 -5.13
CA GLY A 184 6.57 -11.63 -5.56
C GLY A 184 6.23 -12.64 -4.46
N ALA A 185 5.99 -13.88 -4.85
CA ALA A 185 5.81 -14.97 -3.90
C ALA A 185 7.11 -15.36 -3.16
N TYR A 186 8.28 -14.86 -3.58
CA TYR A 186 9.51 -15.07 -2.84
C TYR A 186 9.54 -14.24 -1.56
N GLY A 187 9.09 -12.98 -1.62
CA GLY A 187 8.80 -12.14 -0.45
C GLY A 187 9.99 -11.79 0.46
N LEU A 188 11.25 -12.10 0.08
CA LEU A 188 12.42 -11.77 0.89
C LEU A 188 13.31 -10.76 0.19
N HIS A 189 13.72 -9.73 0.91
CA HIS A 189 14.70 -8.77 0.41
C HIS A 189 16.10 -9.38 0.28
N ASN A 190 16.43 -10.35 1.14
CA ASN A 190 17.64 -11.14 0.99
C ASN A 190 17.46 -12.16 -0.13
N LEU A 191 17.91 -11.84 -1.34
CA LEU A 191 17.82 -12.68 -2.54
C LEU A 191 18.54 -14.04 -2.45
N ASN A 192 19.32 -14.29 -1.39
CA ASN A 192 19.96 -15.58 -1.11
C ASN A 192 19.24 -16.38 -0.01
N GLY A 193 18.06 -15.95 0.43
CA GLY A 193 17.21 -16.66 1.37
C GLY A 193 16.58 -17.94 0.77
N PRO A 194 15.81 -18.70 1.56
CA PRO A 194 15.17 -19.94 1.13
C PRO A 194 14.29 -19.76 -0.11
N LEU A 195 14.44 -20.64 -1.11
CA LEU A 195 13.64 -20.63 -2.34
C LEU A 195 12.26 -21.27 -2.12
N THR A 196 11.50 -20.69 -1.19
CA THR A 196 10.12 -21.07 -0.84
C THR A 196 9.20 -19.87 -0.94
N ARG A 197 7.89 -20.11 -0.88
CA ARG A 197 6.91 -19.02 -0.91
C ARG A 197 6.77 -18.39 0.47
N HIS A 198 6.72 -17.06 0.53
CA HIS A 198 6.51 -16.30 1.76
C HIS A 198 5.37 -15.29 1.58
N ALA A 199 4.65 -15.06 2.67
CA ALA A 199 3.81 -13.88 2.84
C ALA A 199 4.67 -12.80 3.52
N ASP A 200 4.37 -11.53 3.25
CA ASP A 200 5.02 -10.41 3.92
C ASP A 200 4.30 -10.01 5.20
N ALA A 201 5.07 -9.59 6.21
CA ALA A 201 4.58 -8.95 7.41
C ALA A 201 5.01 -7.46 7.41
N PRO A 202 4.15 -6.53 7.83
CA PRO A 202 2.89 -6.76 8.55
C PRO A 202 1.67 -7.02 7.67
N ALA A 203 1.77 -7.08 6.33
CA ALA A 203 0.60 -7.29 5.45
C ALA A 203 -0.20 -8.57 5.75
N SER A 204 0.46 -9.60 6.28
CA SER A 204 -0.18 -10.84 6.68
C SER A 204 -1.04 -10.74 7.94
N CYS A 205 -0.96 -9.65 8.70
CA CYS A 205 -1.81 -9.35 9.86
C CYS A 205 -3.30 -9.36 9.44
N PRO A 206 -4.16 -10.22 10.02
CA PRO A 206 -5.57 -10.34 9.63
C PRO A 206 -6.41 -9.05 9.68
N HIS A 207 -6.05 -8.06 10.49
CA HIS A 207 -6.74 -6.76 10.55
C HIS A 207 -6.12 -5.68 9.66
N ALA A 208 -5.01 -5.96 8.98
CA ALA A 208 -4.44 -5.09 7.95
C ALA A 208 -5.06 -5.39 6.58
N VAL A 209 -5.45 -4.33 5.85
CA VAL A 209 -5.80 -4.46 4.43
C VAL A 209 -4.50 -4.56 3.64
N ALA A 210 -4.21 -5.76 3.14
CA ALA A 210 -3.05 -6.02 2.29
C ALA A 210 -3.31 -5.55 0.86
N VAL A 211 -2.50 -4.61 0.37
CA VAL A 211 -2.64 -3.98 -0.94
C VAL A 211 -1.57 -4.51 -1.89
N GLY A 212 -2.00 -5.23 -2.92
CA GLY A 212 -1.16 -5.79 -3.97
C GLY A 212 -1.00 -4.92 -5.20
N GLY A 213 -0.32 -5.49 -6.19
CA GLY A 213 0.16 -4.81 -7.37
C GLY A 213 -0.37 -5.38 -8.69
N THR A 214 -0.83 -4.50 -9.56
CA THR A 214 -1.17 -4.79 -10.97
C THR A 214 -0.19 -4.10 -11.92
N SER A 215 -0.08 -4.61 -13.15
CA SER A 215 0.45 -3.86 -14.29
C SER A 215 -0.73 -3.26 -15.06
N LEU A 216 -0.69 -1.96 -15.32
CA LEU A 216 -1.75 -1.19 -15.96
C LEU A 216 -1.28 -0.62 -17.31
N PRO A 217 -1.28 -1.40 -18.40
CA PRO A 217 -0.87 -0.89 -19.71
C PRO A 217 -1.90 0.10 -20.27
N GLU A 218 -1.43 1.16 -20.95
CA GLU A 218 -2.30 2.14 -21.59
C GLU A 218 -3.24 1.46 -22.62
N GLY A 219 -4.55 1.59 -22.41
CA GLY A 219 -5.57 1.01 -23.28
C GLY A 219 -5.71 -0.52 -23.20
N GLY A 220 -4.97 -1.19 -22.30
CA GLY A 220 -5.03 -2.64 -22.08
C GLY A 220 -5.72 -3.02 -20.76
N PRO A 221 -5.99 -4.31 -20.56
CA PRO A 221 -6.50 -4.81 -19.27
C PRO A 221 -5.40 -4.82 -18.21
N GLU A 222 -5.78 -4.62 -16.94
CA GLU A 222 -4.88 -4.90 -15.82
C GLU A 222 -4.48 -6.38 -15.76
N SER A 223 -3.25 -6.64 -15.33
CA SER A 223 -2.71 -7.99 -15.08
C SER A 223 -1.95 -8.00 -13.77
N ALA A 224 -1.71 -9.17 -13.19
CA ALA A 224 -0.88 -9.26 -11.98
C ALA A 224 0.55 -8.82 -12.30
N TRP A 225 1.11 -7.92 -11.47
CA TRP A 225 2.44 -7.38 -11.70
C TRP A 225 3.51 -8.46 -11.52
N THR A 226 4.24 -8.74 -12.59
CA THR A 226 5.50 -9.50 -12.57
C THR A 226 6.39 -9.02 -13.69
N TYR A 227 7.63 -8.68 -13.34
CA TYR A 227 8.62 -8.34 -14.34
C TYR A 227 9.40 -9.56 -14.82
N TYR A 228 9.41 -9.77 -16.14
CA TYR A 228 10.07 -10.92 -16.79
C TYR A 228 11.40 -10.59 -17.46
N GLY A 229 11.90 -9.35 -17.32
CA GLY A 229 13.16 -8.93 -17.92
C GLY A 229 14.40 -9.47 -17.19
N PRO A 230 15.61 -9.30 -17.77
CA PRO A 230 16.86 -9.82 -17.20
C PRO A 230 17.31 -9.10 -15.92
N GLN A 231 16.62 -8.02 -15.54
CA GLN A 231 16.90 -7.22 -14.36
C GLN A 231 15.88 -7.58 -13.27
N ASN A 232 16.33 -7.71 -12.03
CA ASN A 232 15.41 -7.90 -10.92
C ASN A 232 14.69 -6.59 -10.63
N GLY A 233 13.37 -6.49 -10.56
CA GLY A 233 12.31 -7.18 -11.26
C GLY A 233 10.99 -6.60 -10.75
N GLY A 234 10.79 -6.82 -9.47
CA GLY A 234 9.50 -6.60 -8.87
C GLY A 234 8.48 -7.64 -9.34
N ALA A 235 7.71 -8.12 -8.40
CA ALA A 235 6.44 -8.77 -8.63
C ALA A 235 5.56 -8.52 -7.42
N THR A 236 4.24 -8.49 -7.60
CA THR A 236 3.33 -8.27 -6.47
C THR A 236 3.47 -9.36 -5.41
N GLY A 237 3.73 -8.96 -4.17
CA GLY A 237 3.71 -9.87 -3.04
C GLY A 237 2.32 -10.47 -2.87
N GLY A 238 2.28 -11.73 -2.43
CA GLY A 238 1.02 -12.46 -2.32
C GLY A 238 1.22 -13.95 -2.04
N GLY A 239 0.33 -14.51 -1.25
CA GLY A 239 0.47 -15.88 -0.76
C GLY A 239 -0.40 -16.16 0.46
N TYR A 240 0.09 -17.04 1.32
CA TYR A 240 -0.58 -17.45 2.54
C TYR A 240 0.40 -17.36 3.69
N SER A 241 -0.04 -16.70 4.77
CA SER A 241 0.70 -16.61 6.02
C SER A 241 1.04 -18.00 6.58
N GLN A 242 2.23 -18.11 7.18
CA GLN A 242 2.67 -19.24 8.00
C GLN A 242 2.49 -18.95 9.49
N VAL A 243 2.21 -17.70 9.86
CA VAL A 243 2.00 -17.23 11.24
C VAL A 243 0.53 -17.27 11.63
N PHE A 244 -0.34 -16.73 10.78
CA PHE A 244 -1.77 -16.60 11.05
C PHE A 244 -2.57 -17.64 10.27
N SER A 245 -3.46 -18.33 10.98
CA SER A 245 -4.46 -19.19 10.34
C SER A 245 -5.41 -18.38 9.46
N MET A 246 -6.06 -19.04 8.51
CA MET A 246 -7.02 -18.38 7.63
C MET A 246 -8.20 -17.80 8.44
N PRO A 247 -8.45 -16.48 8.38
CA PRO A 247 -9.55 -15.87 9.12
C PRO A 247 -10.93 -16.39 8.69
N VAL A 248 -11.89 -16.34 9.63
CA VAL A 248 -13.26 -16.81 9.38
C VAL A 248 -13.92 -16.08 8.22
N PHE A 249 -13.66 -14.78 8.03
CA PHE A 249 -14.23 -14.02 6.91
C PHE A 249 -13.71 -14.53 5.55
N GLN A 250 -12.45 -14.97 5.45
CA GLN A 250 -11.89 -15.54 4.22
C GLN A 250 -12.50 -16.92 3.92
N THR A 251 -12.58 -17.79 4.94
CA THR A 251 -13.20 -19.12 4.77
C THR A 251 -14.69 -19.02 4.40
N LYS A 252 -15.43 -18.07 4.99
CA LYS A 252 -16.84 -17.79 4.62
C LYS A 252 -16.99 -17.25 3.19
N ALA A 253 -15.99 -16.54 2.68
CA ALA A 253 -15.92 -16.12 1.28
C ALA A 253 -15.48 -17.25 0.32
N GLY A 254 -15.29 -18.47 0.83
CA GLY A 254 -14.97 -19.65 0.02
C GLY A 254 -13.49 -19.86 -0.25
N LEU A 255 -12.60 -19.09 0.39
CA LEU A 255 -11.16 -19.32 0.28
C LEU A 255 -10.74 -20.59 1.04
N SER A 256 -9.68 -21.21 0.55
CA SER A 256 -9.02 -22.35 1.16
C SER A 256 -7.51 -22.19 1.11
N GLY A 257 -6.79 -22.76 2.07
CA GLY A 257 -5.35 -22.57 2.25
C GLY A 257 -4.91 -22.83 3.69
N GLN A 258 -3.61 -22.70 3.97
CA GLN A 258 -3.04 -23.01 5.28
C GLN A 258 -2.93 -21.80 6.23
N GLY A 259 -3.19 -20.57 5.76
CA GLY A 259 -3.12 -19.36 6.59
C GLY A 259 -3.85 -18.17 5.97
N ARG A 260 -3.75 -16.99 6.60
CA ARG A 260 -4.28 -15.71 6.09
C ARG A 260 -3.78 -15.51 4.66
N ALA A 261 -4.70 -15.44 3.71
CA ALA A 261 -4.40 -15.34 2.29
C ALA A 261 -4.31 -13.86 1.89
N LEU A 262 -3.29 -13.42 1.15
CA LEU A 262 -3.05 -12.02 0.79
C LEU A 262 -2.58 -11.89 -0.67
N PRO A 263 -2.74 -10.73 -1.33
CA PRO A 263 -3.37 -9.50 -0.84
C PRO A 263 -4.91 -9.59 -0.79
N ASP A 264 -5.56 -8.57 -0.23
CA ASP A 264 -7.02 -8.44 -0.21
C ASP A 264 -7.53 -7.83 -1.50
N ILE A 265 -6.84 -6.79 -1.98
CA ILE A 265 -7.11 -6.01 -3.19
C ILE A 265 -5.79 -5.62 -3.86
N ALA A 266 -5.82 -5.04 -5.06
CA ALA A 266 -4.62 -4.57 -5.74
C ALA A 266 -4.87 -3.31 -6.58
N PHE A 267 -3.84 -2.48 -6.73
CA PHE A 267 -3.81 -1.34 -7.64
C PHE A 267 -2.52 -1.38 -8.45
N ASN A 268 -2.39 -0.50 -9.46
CA ASN A 268 -1.20 -0.46 -10.30
C ASN A 268 0.05 -0.26 -9.45
N ALA A 269 1.09 -1.03 -9.77
CA ALA A 269 2.34 -1.10 -9.05
C ALA A 269 3.52 -1.37 -9.99
N ASP A 270 3.30 -1.68 -11.26
CA ASP A 270 4.41 -2.00 -12.17
C ASP A 270 5.18 -0.74 -12.56
N PRO A 271 6.50 -0.62 -12.29
CA PRO A 271 7.29 0.52 -12.74
C PRO A 271 7.29 0.72 -14.27
N ALA A 272 7.02 -0.31 -15.06
CA ALA A 272 6.87 -0.19 -16.51
C ALA A 272 5.60 0.58 -16.92
N THR A 273 4.58 0.55 -16.07
CA THR A 273 3.35 1.34 -16.17
C THR A 273 3.23 2.23 -14.93
N GLY A 274 4.36 2.74 -14.46
CA GLY A 274 4.51 3.33 -13.14
C GLY A 274 3.90 4.71 -13.02
N TYR A 275 4.20 5.36 -11.91
CA TYR A 275 3.65 6.64 -11.51
C TYR A 275 4.72 7.72 -11.57
N GLN A 276 4.33 8.92 -12.00
CA GLN A 276 5.21 10.07 -11.84
C GLN A 276 5.34 10.43 -10.36
N ILE A 277 6.55 10.75 -9.92
CA ILE A 277 6.82 11.54 -8.71
C ILE A 277 7.89 12.59 -9.02
N ILE A 278 8.02 13.58 -8.15
CA ILE A 278 9.22 14.40 -8.05
C ILE A 278 10.11 13.83 -6.95
N PHE A 279 11.36 13.57 -7.28
CA PHE A 279 12.36 13.18 -6.29
C PHE A 279 13.66 13.93 -6.53
N GLN A 280 14.16 14.60 -5.51
CA GLN A 280 15.34 15.46 -5.57
C GLN A 280 15.20 16.52 -6.69
N GLY A 281 14.01 17.11 -6.78
CA GLY A 281 13.65 18.12 -7.77
C GLY A 281 13.53 17.62 -9.21
N GLN A 282 13.52 16.31 -9.48
CA GLN A 282 13.40 15.75 -10.83
C GLN A 282 12.19 14.81 -10.96
N PRO A 283 11.47 14.83 -12.10
CA PRO A 283 10.44 13.86 -12.37
C PRO A 283 11.07 12.49 -12.63
N ILE A 284 10.64 11.48 -11.87
CA ILE A 284 10.99 10.08 -12.07
C ILE A 284 9.74 9.21 -12.11
N VAL A 285 9.89 7.98 -12.59
CA VAL A 285 8.81 6.98 -12.62
C VAL A 285 9.12 5.90 -11.60
N VAL A 286 8.16 5.68 -10.69
CA VAL A 286 8.23 4.67 -9.64
C VAL A 286 7.10 3.66 -9.77
N GLY A 287 7.20 2.57 -9.04
CA GLY A 287 6.16 1.55 -8.88
C GLY A 287 6.32 0.91 -7.51
N GLY A 288 5.99 -0.36 -7.40
CA GLY A 288 5.88 -1.07 -6.14
C GLY A 288 4.46 -1.06 -5.59
N THR A 289 4.15 -2.09 -4.81
CA THR A 289 2.97 -2.10 -3.93
C THR A 289 3.00 -0.96 -2.92
N SER A 290 4.20 -0.41 -2.67
CA SER A 290 4.43 0.89 -2.07
C SER A 290 3.52 1.98 -2.59
N VAL A 291 3.48 2.30 -3.90
CA VAL A 291 2.62 3.39 -4.41
C VAL A 291 1.13 3.03 -4.36
N ALA A 292 0.79 1.74 -4.49
CA ALA A 292 -0.60 1.27 -4.44
C ALA A 292 -1.25 1.49 -3.06
N THR A 293 -0.47 1.37 -1.99
CA THR A 293 -0.93 1.44 -0.59
C THR A 293 -1.42 2.83 -0.15
N PRO A 294 -0.67 3.94 -0.31
CA PRO A 294 -1.10 5.30 0.03
C PRO A 294 -2.22 5.78 -0.89
N ILE A 295 -2.28 5.31 -2.14
CA ILE A 295 -3.43 5.56 -3.03
C ILE A 295 -4.70 4.95 -2.42
N PHE A 296 -4.63 3.69 -1.97
CA PHE A 296 -5.77 3.06 -1.31
C PHE A 296 -6.10 3.70 0.04
N ALA A 297 -5.09 4.07 0.84
CA ALA A 297 -5.31 4.80 2.09
C ALA A 297 -6.05 6.13 1.86
N ALA A 298 -5.68 6.88 0.82
CA ALA A 298 -6.38 8.08 0.41
C ALA A 298 -7.82 7.80 -0.07
N ILE A 299 -8.06 6.67 -0.75
CA ILE A 299 -9.42 6.21 -1.08
C ILE A 299 -10.24 5.94 0.18
N VAL A 300 -9.65 5.33 1.22
CA VAL A 300 -10.33 5.12 2.51
C VAL A 300 -10.63 6.46 3.19
N ALA A 301 -9.73 7.45 3.12
CA ALA A 301 -10.03 8.81 3.60
C ALA A 301 -11.21 9.44 2.83
N ILE A 302 -11.29 9.26 1.51
CA ILE A 302 -12.44 9.70 0.71
C ILE A 302 -13.74 9.00 1.14
N VAL A 303 -13.69 7.69 1.43
CA VAL A 303 -14.83 6.95 2.01
C VAL A 303 -15.25 7.57 3.34
N ASN A 304 -14.29 7.83 4.23
CA ASN A 304 -14.56 8.38 5.56
C ASN A 304 -15.09 9.82 5.50
N GLN A 305 -14.61 10.64 4.56
CA GLN A 305 -15.20 11.95 4.26
C GLN A 305 -16.69 11.80 3.94
N LYS A 306 -17.04 10.89 3.02
CA LYS A 306 -18.45 10.68 2.62
C LYS A 306 -19.30 10.16 3.77
N ARG A 307 -18.77 9.24 4.58
CA ARG A 307 -19.42 8.71 5.79
C ARG A 307 -19.70 9.82 6.80
N SER A 308 -18.71 10.69 7.06
CA SER A 308 -18.86 11.81 8.00
C SER A 308 -19.93 12.82 7.57
N GLN A 309 -20.07 13.09 6.26
CA GLN A 309 -21.10 13.98 5.71
C GLN A 309 -22.53 13.50 5.98
N ILE A 310 -22.71 12.21 6.24
CA ILE A 310 -24.01 11.60 6.58
C ILE A 310 -24.08 11.16 8.05
N GLY A 311 -23.13 11.57 8.89
CA GLY A 311 -23.12 11.31 10.34
C GLY A 311 -22.67 9.90 10.73
N LEU A 312 -22.00 9.16 9.85
CA LEU A 312 -21.38 7.88 10.16
C LEU A 312 -19.93 8.05 10.62
N SER A 313 -19.49 7.20 11.54
CA SER A 313 -18.08 7.08 11.95
C SER A 313 -17.20 6.59 10.79
N PRO A 314 -15.87 6.77 10.85
CA PRO A 314 -14.93 6.10 9.95
C PRO A 314 -15.22 4.60 9.79
N VAL A 315 -14.85 4.04 8.63
CA VAL A 315 -15.00 2.60 8.39
C VAL A 315 -14.05 1.82 9.30
N SER A 316 -14.57 0.77 9.93
CA SER A 316 -13.84 -0.19 10.76
C SER A 316 -14.14 -1.61 10.27
N GLY A 317 -13.21 -2.54 10.45
CA GLY A 317 -13.36 -3.92 10.00
C GLY A 317 -13.34 -4.05 8.47
N LEU A 318 -12.61 -3.15 7.78
CA LEU A 318 -12.63 -3.11 6.31
C LEU A 318 -12.14 -4.43 5.70
N THR A 319 -11.15 -5.09 6.30
CA THR A 319 -10.70 -6.42 5.87
C THR A 319 -11.86 -7.41 5.82
N GLU A 320 -12.66 -7.51 6.88
CA GLU A 320 -13.82 -8.41 6.91
C GLU A 320 -14.90 -8.02 5.89
N ILE A 321 -15.18 -6.72 5.74
CA ILE A 321 -16.17 -6.21 4.77
C ILE A 321 -15.82 -6.62 3.34
N LEU A 322 -14.54 -6.50 2.94
CA LEU A 322 -14.07 -6.87 1.60
C LEU A 322 -14.44 -8.32 1.23
N TYR A 323 -14.36 -9.24 2.19
CA TYR A 323 -14.68 -10.65 1.97
C TYR A 323 -16.17 -10.96 2.12
N GLN A 324 -16.81 -10.46 3.17
CA GLN A 324 -18.22 -10.73 3.44
C GLN A 324 -19.14 -10.19 2.33
N GLN A 325 -18.78 -9.04 1.75
CA GLN A 325 -19.52 -8.40 0.67
C GLN A 325 -18.92 -8.68 -0.71
N SER A 326 -18.10 -9.72 -0.84
CA SER A 326 -17.31 -9.96 -2.05
C SER A 326 -18.12 -10.12 -3.35
N GLN A 327 -19.38 -10.54 -3.24
CA GLN A 327 -20.30 -10.67 -4.38
C GLN A 327 -20.97 -9.34 -4.79
N SER A 328 -20.95 -8.33 -3.92
CA SER A 328 -21.60 -7.03 -4.12
C SER A 328 -20.64 -5.87 -4.31
N LEU A 329 -19.38 -6.02 -3.89
CA LEU A 329 -18.37 -4.99 -4.06
C LEU A 329 -17.90 -4.92 -5.52
N PRO A 330 -17.55 -3.71 -6.02
CA PRO A 330 -17.33 -3.47 -7.43
C PRO A 330 -15.88 -3.75 -7.85
N TYR A 331 -15.47 -5.01 -7.67
CA TYR A 331 -14.13 -5.46 -8.01
C TYR A 331 -13.91 -5.56 -9.51
N ASN A 332 -12.75 -5.12 -9.97
CA ASN A 332 -12.22 -5.44 -11.29
C ASN A 332 -11.30 -6.65 -11.15
N SER A 333 -11.82 -7.84 -11.46
CA SER A 333 -11.06 -9.09 -11.30
C SER A 333 -9.85 -9.14 -12.25
N ILE A 334 -8.68 -9.37 -11.68
CA ILE A 334 -7.43 -9.55 -12.43
C ILE A 334 -7.23 -11.04 -12.72
N THR A 335 -7.30 -11.40 -14.01
CA THR A 335 -7.42 -12.79 -14.44
C THR A 335 -6.20 -13.33 -15.20
N SER A 336 -5.15 -12.53 -15.35
CA SER A 336 -3.92 -12.91 -16.06
C SER A 336 -2.67 -12.44 -15.31
N GLY A 337 -1.54 -13.10 -15.57
CA GLY A 337 -0.28 -12.88 -14.88
C GLY A 337 -0.04 -13.85 -13.71
N ASN A 338 1.05 -13.64 -12.98
CA ASN A 338 1.42 -14.39 -11.79
C ASN A 338 2.19 -13.46 -10.83
N ASN A 339 2.84 -14.02 -9.83
CA ASN A 339 3.81 -13.33 -8.99
C ASN A 339 5.10 -14.13 -8.76
N SER A 340 5.59 -14.81 -9.79
CA SER A 340 6.83 -15.58 -9.70
C SER A 340 8.04 -14.67 -9.66
N PHE A 341 8.99 -14.98 -8.78
CA PHE A 341 10.13 -14.11 -8.52
C PHE A 341 11.33 -14.89 -7.98
N ASN A 342 12.55 -14.45 -8.30
CA ASN A 342 13.81 -15.00 -7.80
C ASN A 342 13.90 -16.55 -7.80
N GLY A 343 13.42 -17.18 -8.88
CA GLY A 343 13.41 -18.65 -9.02
C GLY A 343 12.31 -19.39 -8.26
N VAL A 344 11.48 -18.68 -7.48
CA VAL A 344 10.28 -19.23 -6.85
C VAL A 344 9.08 -19.09 -7.79
N VAL A 345 8.49 -20.23 -8.16
CA VAL A 345 7.23 -20.27 -8.90
C VAL A 345 6.11 -19.81 -7.98
N GLY A 346 5.51 -18.66 -8.29
CA GLY A 346 4.45 -18.04 -7.52
C GLY A 346 3.07 -18.64 -7.77
N TYR A 347 2.04 -17.83 -7.54
CA TYR A 347 0.65 -18.12 -7.82
C TYR A 347 0.26 -17.50 -9.16
N ASN A 348 -0.81 -17.99 -9.79
CA ASN A 348 -1.34 -17.39 -11.00
C ASN A 348 -2.58 -16.55 -10.67
N ALA A 349 -2.77 -15.44 -11.37
CA ALA A 349 -4.02 -14.71 -11.35
C ALA A 349 -5.13 -15.52 -12.05
N GLY A 350 -6.38 -15.22 -11.71
CA GLY A 350 -7.54 -15.94 -12.21
C GLY A 350 -8.85 -15.29 -11.72
N PRO A 351 -10.01 -15.76 -12.19
CA PRO A 351 -11.30 -15.21 -11.80
C PRO A 351 -11.52 -15.25 -10.27
N GLY A 352 -12.06 -14.16 -9.73
CA GLY A 352 -12.31 -14.03 -8.29
C GLY A 352 -11.02 -13.73 -7.50
N TRP A 353 -11.03 -14.07 -6.21
CA TRP A 353 -9.86 -13.87 -5.36
C TRP A 353 -8.69 -14.76 -5.81
N ASN A 354 -7.48 -14.19 -5.90
CA ASN A 354 -6.26 -14.93 -6.16
C ASN A 354 -5.08 -14.39 -5.34
N ALA A 355 -4.09 -15.25 -5.06
CA ALA A 355 -2.91 -14.94 -4.24
C ALA A 355 -1.84 -14.09 -4.96
N CYS A 356 -2.24 -13.32 -5.98
CA CYS A 356 -1.42 -12.29 -6.60
C CYS A 356 -2.02 -10.90 -6.35
N THR A 357 -3.33 -10.76 -6.57
CA THR A 357 -4.02 -9.46 -6.64
C THR A 357 -5.26 -9.37 -5.75
N GLY A 358 -5.50 -10.39 -4.94
CA GLY A 358 -6.70 -10.48 -4.11
C GLY A 358 -7.95 -10.50 -4.99
N PHE A 359 -8.94 -9.69 -4.64
CA PHE A 359 -10.13 -9.49 -5.49
C PHE A 359 -9.86 -8.64 -6.74
N GLY A 360 -8.67 -8.02 -6.84
CA GLY A 360 -8.30 -7.08 -7.89
C GLY A 360 -8.49 -5.62 -7.48
N SER A 361 -8.58 -4.74 -8.46
CA SER A 361 -8.80 -3.30 -8.23
C SER A 361 -10.27 -2.98 -7.99
N LEU A 362 -10.58 -1.73 -7.68
CA LEU A 362 -11.93 -1.28 -7.33
C LEU A 362 -12.42 -0.19 -8.29
N ASN A 363 -13.72 -0.21 -8.61
CA ASN A 363 -14.41 1.01 -8.99
C ASN A 363 -14.69 1.84 -7.73
N VAL A 364 -13.94 2.92 -7.53
CA VAL A 364 -13.92 3.68 -6.27
C VAL A 364 -15.26 4.37 -5.99
N ALA A 365 -15.89 5.00 -6.98
CA ALA A 365 -17.21 5.63 -6.76
C ALA A 365 -18.26 4.61 -6.27
N SER A 366 -18.33 3.42 -6.90
CA SER A 366 -19.24 2.37 -6.45
C SER A 366 -18.84 1.81 -5.09
N PHE A 367 -17.54 1.71 -4.80
CA PHE A 367 -17.03 1.21 -3.53
C PHE A 367 -17.42 2.13 -2.36
N ILE A 368 -17.30 3.45 -2.56
CA ILE A 368 -17.75 4.46 -1.59
C ILE A 368 -19.23 4.24 -1.25
N GLU A 369 -20.11 4.14 -2.26
CA GLU A 369 -21.54 3.96 -2.05
C GLU A 369 -21.91 2.65 -1.35
N SER A 370 -21.14 1.57 -1.59
CA SER A 370 -21.31 0.30 -0.88
C SER A 370 -21.02 0.40 0.63
N LEU A 371 -20.20 1.37 1.05
CA LEU A 371 -19.78 1.56 2.44
C LEU A 371 -20.58 2.64 3.19
N LEU A 372 -21.71 3.11 2.66
CA LEU A 372 -22.56 4.12 3.32
C LEU A 372 -23.77 3.54 4.07
N ARG A 373 -23.83 2.22 4.24
CA ARG A 373 -24.99 1.52 4.83
C ARG A 373 -24.69 0.94 6.20
#